data_AF-A0AAV3PL09-F1
#
_entry.id   AF-A0AAV3PL09-F1
#
_cell.length_a   1.000
_cell.length_b   1.000
_cell.length_c   1.000
_cell.angle_alpha   90.00
_cell.angle_beta   90.00
_cell.angle_gamma   90.00
#
_symmetry.space_group_name_H-M   'P 1'
#
loop_
_entity.id
_entity.type
_entity.pdbx_description
1 polymer ?
#
loop_
_entity_poly.entity_id
_entity_poly.type
_entity_poly.pdbx_seq_one_letter_code
_entity_poly.pdbx_strand_id
1 'polypeptide(L)'
;MEGVKEGTSITHTKTWKVVLTGWVAPTQNNAGVVAVKQEVDWTAVEGDLSMGNSKALNAIICVVDAEVFKLISSCNVAKEAWEILETDYEEIQKRRPLPHTILKSRT
;
A
#
# COMPACT_ATOMS: atom_id res chain seq x y z
N MET A 1 23.93 -4.20 -32.07
CA MET A 1 22.75 -4.78 -31.42
C MET A 1 22.72 -4.23 -30.02
N GLU A 2 21.82 -3.29 -29.78
CA GLU A 2 21.70 -2.60 -28.50
C GLU A 2 21.23 -3.59 -27.43
N GLY A 3 22.00 -3.66 -26.34
CA GLY A 3 21.62 -4.42 -25.16
C GLY A 3 20.47 -3.72 -24.46
N VAL A 4 19.29 -4.33 -24.51
CA VAL A 4 18.14 -3.95 -23.69
C VAL A 4 18.57 -4.09 -22.23
N LYS A 5 18.87 -2.95 -21.60
CA LYS A 5 19.17 -2.90 -20.17
C LYS A 5 17.88 -3.16 -19.42
N GLU A 6 17.86 -4.29 -18.72
CA GLU A 6 16.95 -4.73 -17.68
C GLU A 6 16.67 -3.61 -16.66
N GLY A 7 15.81 -2.66 -17.02
CA GLY A 7 15.46 -1.48 -16.23
C GLY A 7 14.20 -1.64 -15.39
N THR A 8 13.54 -2.81 -15.45
CA THR A 8 12.15 -2.93 -15.01
C THR A 8 11.92 -3.97 -13.89
N SER A 9 12.93 -4.75 -13.48
CA SER A 9 12.72 -5.93 -12.61
C SER A 9 13.17 -5.79 -11.13
N ILE A 10 13.74 -4.65 -10.72
CA ILE A 10 14.27 -4.45 -9.34
C ILE A 10 13.31 -3.62 -8.46
N THR A 11 12.37 -2.89 -9.07
CA THR A 11 11.44 -1.99 -8.39
C THR A 11 10.25 -2.71 -7.74
N HIS A 12 9.74 -3.77 -8.36
CA HIS A 12 8.56 -4.50 -7.87
C HIS A 12 8.82 -5.19 -6.53
N THR A 13 10.03 -5.74 -6.36
CA THR A 13 10.46 -6.43 -5.14
C THR A 13 10.61 -5.49 -3.95
N LYS A 14 11.07 -4.25 -4.17
CA LYS A 14 11.20 -3.25 -3.10
C LYS A 14 9.84 -2.77 -2.60
N THR A 15 8.91 -2.48 -3.49
CA THR A 15 7.55 -2.02 -3.14
C THR A 15 6.78 -3.10 -2.39
N TRP A 16 6.78 -4.34 -2.88
CA TRP A 16 6.11 -5.45 -2.20
C TRP A 16 6.72 -5.72 -0.82
N LYS A 17 8.04 -5.61 -0.68
CA LYS A 17 8.70 -5.77 0.62
C LYS A 17 8.19 -4.75 1.65
N VAL A 18 7.92 -3.50 1.25
CA VAL A 18 7.36 -2.48 2.15
C VAL A 18 5.95 -2.85 2.63
N VAL A 19 5.13 -3.47 1.78
CA VAL A 19 3.81 -3.98 2.18
C VAL A 19 3.94 -5.04 3.27
N LEU A 20 4.95 -5.92 3.17
CA LEU A 20 5.16 -6.99 4.17
C LEU A 20 5.79 -6.49 5.47
N THR A 21 6.82 -5.64 5.38
CA THR A 21 7.58 -5.20 6.56
C THR A 21 6.96 -4.00 7.26
N GLY A 22 6.19 -3.19 6.54
CA GLY A 22 5.76 -1.87 6.96
C GLY A 22 6.86 -0.85 6.75
N TRP A 23 6.49 0.35 6.31
CA TRP A 23 7.38 1.50 6.32
C TRP A 23 7.36 2.14 7.70
N VAL A 24 8.53 2.61 8.14
CA VAL A 24 8.70 3.34 9.40
C VAL A 24 9.33 4.68 9.08
N ALA A 25 8.78 5.75 9.65
CA ALA A 25 9.29 7.09 9.49
C ALA A 25 10.77 7.15 9.95
N PRO A 26 11.69 7.70 9.13
CA PRO A 26 13.08 7.84 9.51
C PRO A 26 13.25 8.67 10.80
N THR A 27 14.01 8.15 11.75
CA THR A 27 14.30 8.83 13.04
C THR A 27 15.80 9.10 13.21
N GLN A 28 16.12 10.18 13.90
CA GLN A 28 17.47 10.52 14.34
C GLN A 28 17.54 10.58 15.86
N ASN A 29 18.70 10.22 16.41
CA ASN A 29 18.97 10.33 17.84
C ASN A 29 19.95 11.48 18.06
N ASN A 30 19.48 12.53 18.74
CA ASN A 30 20.28 13.67 19.12
C ASN A 30 20.46 13.65 20.64
N ALA A 31 21.61 13.18 21.10
CA ALA A 31 22.00 13.15 22.52
C ALA A 31 20.96 12.49 23.45
N GLY A 32 20.33 11.40 23.00
CA GLY A 32 19.35 10.64 23.77
C GLY A 32 17.90 10.99 23.45
N VAL A 33 17.64 12.02 22.65
CA VAL A 33 16.29 12.36 22.17
C VAL A 33 16.09 11.79 20.77
N VAL A 34 15.13 10.88 20.63
CA VAL A 34 14.71 10.33 19.33
C VAL A 34 13.66 11.25 18.72
N ALA A 35 13.97 11.81 17.54
CA ALA A 35 13.08 12.68 16.79
C ALA A 35 12.92 12.17 15.35
N VAL A 36 11.78 12.44 14.71
CA VAL A 36 11.58 12.15 13.28
C VAL A 36 12.49 13.07 12.47
N LYS A 37 13.19 12.52 11.48
CA LYS A 37 14.04 13.28 10.55
C LYS A 37 13.17 14.06 9.57
N GLN A 38 13.60 15.27 9.21
CA GLN A 38 13.03 15.98 8.08
C GLN A 38 13.43 15.29 6.77
N GLU A 39 12.58 15.38 5.74
CA GLU A 39 12.79 14.71 4.45
C GLU A 39 14.10 15.10 3.76
N VAL A 40 14.55 16.35 3.95
CA VAL A 40 15.84 16.84 3.44
C VAL A 40 17.05 16.08 3.99
N ASP A 41 16.92 15.50 5.19
CA ASP A 41 17.98 14.76 5.88
C ASP A 41 17.90 13.25 5.65
N TRP A 42 16.94 12.79 4.83
CA TRP A 42 16.77 11.37 4.56
C TRP A 42 17.90 10.85 3.68
N THR A 43 18.41 9.67 4.03
CA THR A 43 19.30 8.91 3.16
C THR A 43 18.54 8.43 1.92
N ALA A 44 19.28 8.12 0.84
CA ALA A 44 18.67 7.58 -0.37
C ALA A 44 17.85 6.30 -0.11
N VAL A 45 18.27 5.47 0.85
CA VAL A 45 17.55 4.24 1.23
C VAL A 45 16.24 4.57 1.95
N GLU A 46 16.24 5.52 2.89
CA GLU A 46 15.04 5.97 3.59
C GLU A 46 14.02 6.59 2.62
N GLY A 47 14.49 7.40 1.66
CA GLY A 47 13.67 7.96 0.59
C GLY A 47 13.10 6.90 -0.34
N ASP A 48 13.90 5.92 -0.77
CA ASP A 48 13.45 4.77 -1.58
C ASP A 48 12.33 3.99 -0.89
N LEU A 49 12.46 3.75 0.43
CA LEU A 49 11.46 3.03 1.22
C LEU A 49 10.16 3.84 1.37
N SER A 50 10.25 5.14 1.60
CA SER A 50 9.09 6.05 1.66
C SER A 50 8.37 6.10 0.31
N MET A 51 9.11 6.24 -0.79
CA MET A 51 8.57 6.19 -2.14
C MET A 51 7.89 4.84 -2.44
N GLY A 52 8.49 3.73 -1.99
CA GLY A 52 7.90 2.39 -2.09
C GLY A 52 6.57 2.30 -1.34
N ASN A 53 6.50 2.84 -0.12
CA ASN A 53 5.27 2.90 0.66
C ASN A 53 4.16 3.67 -0.07
N SER A 54 4.46 4.87 -0.55
CA SER A 54 3.49 5.72 -1.26
C SER A 54 2.98 5.07 -2.55
N LYS A 55 3.87 4.40 -3.30
CA LYS A 55 3.48 3.65 -4.51
C LYS A 55 2.58 2.47 -4.17
N ALA A 56 2.90 1.73 -3.11
CA ALA A 56 2.08 0.61 -2.67
C ALA A 56 0.70 1.07 -2.20
N LEU A 57 0.62 2.13 -1.38
CA LEU A 57 -0.65 2.72 -0.95
C LEU A 57 -1.49 3.16 -2.15
N ASN A 58 -0.91 3.90 -3.09
CA ASN A 58 -1.63 4.34 -4.27
C ASN A 58 -2.15 3.16 -5.10
N ALA A 59 -1.33 2.12 -5.30
CA ALA A 59 -1.75 0.92 -6.02
C ALA A 59 -2.92 0.21 -5.33
N ILE A 60 -2.87 0.08 -4.00
CA ILE A 60 -3.94 -0.52 -3.20
C ILE A 60 -5.23 0.32 -3.31
N ILE A 61 -5.12 1.64 -3.11
CA ILE A 61 -6.26 2.56 -3.11
C ILE A 61 -6.93 2.63 -4.50
N CYS A 62 -6.16 2.52 -5.59
CA CYS A 62 -6.71 2.56 -6.94
C CYS A 62 -7.52 1.31 -7.36
N VAL A 63 -7.32 0.17 -6.70
CA VAL A 63 -8.00 -1.09 -7.10
C VAL A 63 -9.23 -1.42 -6.26
N VAL A 64 -9.43 -0.73 -5.15
CA VAL A 64 -10.55 -0.97 -4.24
C VAL A 64 -11.80 -0.17 -4.62
N ASP A 65 -12.97 -0.67 -4.23
CA ASP A 65 -14.23 0.06 -4.41
C ASP A 65 -14.40 1.20 -3.39
N ALA A 66 -15.44 2.01 -3.57
CA ALA A 66 -15.66 3.21 -2.76
C ALA A 66 -15.98 2.94 -1.27
N GLU A 67 -16.49 1.75 -0.92
CA GLU A 67 -16.75 1.39 0.49
C GLU A 67 -15.41 1.09 1.17
N VAL A 68 -14.59 0.27 0.52
CA VAL A 68 -13.27 -0.13 1.00
C VAL A 68 -12.28 1.03 1.00
N PHE A 69 -12.32 1.88 -0.03
CA PHE A 69 -11.53 3.11 -0.10
C PHE A 69 -11.69 3.97 1.16
N LYS A 70 -12.90 4.11 1.69
CA LYS A 70 -13.15 4.92 2.89
C LYS A 70 -12.46 4.36 4.12
N LEU A 71 -12.31 3.03 4.20
CA LEU A 71 -11.67 2.35 5.32
C LEU A 71 -10.15 2.56 5.28
N ILE A 72 -9.54 2.45 4.10
CA ILE A 72 -8.07 2.48 3.97
C ILE A 72 -7.49 3.84 3.57
N SER A 73 -8.31 4.83 3.21
CA SER A 73 -7.83 6.15 2.73
C SER A 73 -7.09 6.97 3.80
N SER A 74 -7.26 6.64 5.08
CA SER A 74 -6.55 7.27 6.19
C SER A 74 -5.21 6.59 6.53
N CYS A 75 -4.90 5.44 5.93
CA CYS A 75 -3.67 4.71 6.22
C CYS A 75 -2.45 5.42 5.65
N ASN A 76 -1.44 5.64 6.50
CA ASN A 76 -0.15 6.20 6.10
C ASN A 76 0.87 5.12 5.74
N VAL A 77 0.59 3.85 6.06
CA VAL A 77 1.49 2.72 5.81
C VAL A 77 0.76 1.69 4.93
N ALA A 78 1.40 1.28 3.83
CA ALA A 78 0.82 0.33 2.88
C ALA A 78 0.47 -1.03 3.52
N LYS A 79 1.27 -1.44 4.50
CA LYS A 79 1.03 -2.64 5.29
C LYS A 79 -0.30 -2.59 6.04
N GLU A 80 -0.60 -1.47 6.68
CA GLU A 80 -1.85 -1.28 7.42
C GLU A 80 -3.05 -1.36 6.48
N ALA A 81 -2.98 -0.67 5.33
CA ALA A 81 -4.02 -0.76 4.30
C ALA A 81 -4.21 -2.20 3.79
N TRP A 82 -3.12 -2.95 3.63
CA TRP A 82 -3.16 -4.37 3.23
C TRP A 82 -3.79 -5.27 4.30
N GLU A 83 -3.44 -5.10 5.57
CA GLU A 83 -4.00 -5.88 6.69
C GLU A 83 -5.50 -5.62 6.87
N ILE A 84 -5.95 -4.38 6.69
CA ILE A 84 -7.38 -4.03 6.68
C ILE A 84 -8.08 -4.74 5.52
N LEU A 85 -7.49 -4.72 4.33
CA LEU A 85 -8.05 -5.41 3.17
C LEU A 85 -8.17 -6.92 3.37
N GLU A 86 -7.15 -7.56 3.93
CA GLU A 86 -7.19 -8.99 4.23
C GLU A 86 -8.32 -9.32 5.22
N THR A 87 -8.50 -8.49 6.24
CA THR A 87 -9.51 -8.68 7.28
C THR A 87 -10.93 -8.40 6.76
N ASP A 88 -11.11 -7.31 6.02
CA ASP A 88 -12.42 -6.86 5.54
C ASP A 88 -12.89 -7.61 4.30
N TYR A 89 -12.00 -8.31 3.56
CA TYR A 89 -12.37 -9.07 2.37
C TYR A 89 -13.53 -10.03 2.64
N GLU A 90 -13.53 -10.73 3.77
CA GLU A 90 -14.62 -11.64 4.14
C GLU A 90 -15.94 -10.90 4.40
N GLU A 91 -15.89 -9.73 5.03
CA GLU A 91 -17.08 -8.93 5.32
C GLU A 91 -17.64 -8.26 4.06
N ILE A 92 -16.77 -7.82 3.15
CA ILE A 92 -17.14 -7.27 1.84
C ILE A 92 -17.82 -8.36 0.99
N GLN A 93 -17.29 -9.59 0.99
CA GLN A 93 -17.91 -10.72 0.27
C GLN A 93 -19.30 -11.03 0.78
N LYS A 94 -19.55 -10.94 2.09
CA LYS A 94 -20.88 -11.15 2.68
C LYS A 94 -21.87 -10.04 2.31
N ARG A 95 -21.41 -8.80 2.18
CA ARG A 95 -22.26 -7.63 1.87
C ARG A 95 -22.56 -7.47 0.38
N ARG A 96 -21.76 -8.09 -0.49
CA ARG A 96 -21.91 -7.92 -1.94
C ARG A 96 -23.26 -8.48 -2.39
N PRO A 97 -24.19 -7.64 -2.87
CA PRO A 97 -25.48 -8.11 -3.32
C PRO A 97 -25.29 -9.03 -4.52
N LEU A 98 -26.02 -10.15 -4.54
CA LEU A 98 -26.03 -11.06 -5.69
C LEU A 98 -26.46 -10.30 -6.95
N PRO A 99 -25.87 -10.60 -8.12
CA PRO A 99 -26.24 -9.95 -9.36
C PRO A 99 -27.75 -10.03 -9.61
N HIS A 100 -28.37 -8.86 -9.75
CA HIS A 100 -29.81 -8.67 -10.00
C HIS A 100 -30.34 -9.43 -11.23
N THR A 101 -29.45 -9.92 -12.11
CA THR A 101 -29.75 -10.80 -13.24
C THR A 101 -30.23 -12.19 -12.84
N ILE A 102 -29.94 -12.68 -11.63
CA ILE A 102 -30.38 -14.00 -11.17
C ILE A 102 -31.86 -13.98 -10.70
N LEU A 103 -32.37 -12.81 -10.28
CA LEU A 103 -33.70 -12.68 -9.67
C LEU A 103 -34.86 -12.48 -10.65
N LYS A 104 -34.61 -12.27 -11.95
CA LYS A 104 -35.68 -12.07 -12.96
C LYS A 104 -36.16 -13.35 -13.65
N SER A 105 -35.56 -14.51 -13.39
CA SER A 105 -35.84 -15.75 -14.14
C SER A 105 -36.98 -16.60 -13.57
N ARG A 106 -37.85 -16.03 -12.74
CA ARG A 106 -38.99 -16.76 -12.15
C ARG A 106 -40.25 -15.91 -12.14
N THR A 107 -40.79 -15.64 -13.32
CA THR A 107 -42.23 -15.47 -13.53
C THR A 107 -42.59 -16.03 -14.90
#